data_AF-A0A218QFP6-F1
#
_entry.id   AF-A0A218QFP6-F1
#
_cell.length_a   1.000
_cell.length_b   1.000
_cell.length_c   1.000
_cell.angle_alpha   90.00
_cell.angle_beta   90.00
_cell.angle_gamma   90.00
#
_symmetry.space_group_name_H-M   'P 1'
#
loop_
_entity.id
_entity.type
_entity.pdbx_description
1 polymer ?
#
loop_
_entity_poly.entity_id
_entity_poly.type
_entity_poly.pdbx_seq_one_letter_code
_entity_poly.pdbx_strand_id
1 'polypeptide(L)'
;MTHLFCSDHSKEVGEDVIGSATNYQTYVLIECPPPWHSEALNSRWVPNSLKVLVEEVKRTKQPIRFLLIANNESHKIDHTTLLIYHQQEGLGNGYRKQEFKLPNIEQAAPTIRKWLSGSTPKYEVKTSATRDILVCTHGSHDMCCARYGNPFYYHADATISDLGLDEVRIWKSSHFGGHRFAPTAIDLPEGRYYGALDQESFKSILMRSGDINCLNKVYRGWGILPSAMQVLERELILRYGWDWFDYKVAGKIIKQSLDNCTIEAELTFEKPSGCLYTYQARLVKDEIKTKELKGSCNATKESVFAKYGVANLNLIASKVSAYCALPSR
;
A
#
# COMPACT_ATOMS: atom_id res chain seq x y z
N MET A 1 -13.47 28.25 -14.99
CA MET A 1 -14.02 27.08 -14.28
C MET A 1 -13.13 26.82 -13.07
N THR A 2 -13.68 26.89 -11.86
CA THR A 2 -12.95 26.48 -10.64
C THR A 2 -12.76 24.97 -10.69
N HIS A 3 -11.52 24.52 -10.85
CA HIS A 3 -11.20 23.10 -10.78
C HIS A 3 -11.43 22.60 -9.35
N LEU A 4 -12.41 21.72 -9.16
CA LEU A 4 -12.60 21.02 -7.90
C LEU A 4 -11.50 19.96 -7.76
N PHE A 5 -10.63 20.12 -6.77
CA PHE A 5 -9.65 19.10 -6.42
C PHE A 5 -10.30 18.05 -5.52
N CYS A 6 -10.37 16.80 -5.98
CA CYS A 6 -11.01 15.72 -5.20
C CYS A 6 -10.39 15.56 -3.81
N SER A 7 -9.10 15.87 -3.66
CA SER A 7 -8.44 15.80 -2.35
C SER A 7 -8.82 16.92 -1.39
N ASP A 8 -9.07 18.12 -1.90
CA ASP A 8 -9.52 19.23 -1.06
C ASP A 8 -10.93 18.98 -0.57
N HIS A 9 -11.80 18.49 -1.48
CA HIS A 9 -13.16 18.14 -1.15
C HIS A 9 -13.25 16.98 -0.13
N SER A 10 -12.45 15.92 -0.30
CA SER A 10 -12.37 14.80 0.65
C SER A 10 -11.96 15.27 2.06
N LYS A 11 -11.01 16.21 2.15
CA LYS A 11 -10.60 16.84 3.43
C LYS A 11 -11.70 17.70 4.02
N GLU A 12 -12.38 18.51 3.20
CA GLU A 12 -13.46 19.40 3.62
C GLU A 12 -14.64 18.63 4.24
N VAL A 13 -15.01 17.49 3.66
CA VAL A 13 -16.10 16.65 4.20
C VAL A 13 -15.66 15.69 5.31
N GLY A 14 -14.39 15.73 5.70
CA GLY A 14 -13.81 14.88 6.74
C GLY A 14 -13.87 13.39 6.41
N GLU A 15 -13.60 12.99 5.16
CA GLU A 15 -13.59 11.58 4.77
C GLU A 15 -12.48 10.82 5.52
N ASP A 16 -12.85 9.74 6.22
CA ASP A 16 -11.88 8.86 6.88
C ASP A 16 -11.08 8.09 5.81
N VAL A 17 -9.75 8.05 5.92
CA VAL A 17 -8.89 7.40 4.92
C VAL A 17 -8.89 5.87 5.03
N ILE A 18 -9.27 5.30 6.20
CA ILE A 18 -9.15 3.87 6.48
C ILE A 18 -10.02 3.00 5.57
N GLY A 19 -9.60 1.75 5.37
CA GLY A 19 -10.33 0.78 4.55
C GLY A 19 -10.27 1.11 3.07
N SER A 20 -9.28 1.88 2.64
CA SER A 20 -9.13 2.32 1.24
C SER A 20 -7.87 1.79 0.57
N ALA A 21 -7.07 0.97 1.27
CA ALA A 21 -5.92 0.31 0.67
C ALA A 21 -6.40 -0.84 -0.24
N THR A 22 -5.78 -0.98 -1.41
CA THR A 22 -6.09 -2.09 -2.31
C THR A 22 -5.40 -3.37 -1.86
N ASN A 23 -6.08 -4.50 -2.02
CA ASN A 23 -5.59 -5.82 -1.66
C ASN A 23 -5.13 -6.56 -2.93
N TYR A 24 -3.81 -6.66 -3.11
CA TYR A 24 -3.18 -7.38 -4.21
C TYR A 24 -2.19 -8.39 -3.64
N GLN A 25 -2.13 -9.57 -4.25
CA GLN A 25 -1.18 -10.62 -3.85
C GLN A 25 0.23 -10.32 -4.35
N THR A 26 0.34 -9.64 -5.50
CA THR A 26 1.63 -9.32 -6.11
C THR A 26 1.68 -7.86 -6.59
N TYR A 27 2.77 -7.16 -6.28
CA TYR A 27 3.13 -5.90 -6.93
C TYR A 27 4.30 -6.14 -7.87
N VAL A 28 4.19 -5.61 -9.10
CA VAL A 28 5.26 -5.57 -10.08
C VAL A 28 5.55 -4.12 -10.39
N LEU A 29 6.69 -3.62 -9.92
CA LEU A 29 7.13 -2.24 -10.12
C LEU A 29 8.19 -2.21 -11.21
N ILE A 30 7.93 -1.45 -12.27
CA ILE A 30 8.83 -1.32 -13.41
C ILE A 30 9.37 0.10 -13.44
N GLU A 31 10.68 0.24 -13.35
CA GLU A 31 11.33 1.52 -13.56
C GLU A 31 11.09 2.01 -15.00
N CYS A 32 10.44 3.16 -15.12
CA CYS A 32 10.11 3.77 -16.39
C CYS A 32 10.12 5.28 -16.22
N PRO A 33 11.01 6.02 -16.89
CA PRO A 33 11.12 7.45 -16.69
C PRO A 33 9.84 8.21 -17.07
N PRO A 34 9.43 9.25 -16.30
CA PRO A 34 8.31 10.12 -16.65
C PRO A 34 8.63 11.01 -17.88
N PRO A 35 7.64 11.70 -18.48
CA PRO A 35 6.23 11.74 -18.11
C PRO A 35 5.46 10.48 -18.52
N TRP A 36 4.48 10.11 -17.70
CA TRP A 36 3.56 9.02 -17.98
C TRP A 36 2.24 9.51 -18.57
N HIS A 37 1.64 8.73 -19.47
CA HIS A 37 0.29 8.96 -19.97
C HIS A 37 -0.75 8.65 -18.88
N SER A 38 -1.96 9.20 -18.98
CA SER A 38 -3.08 8.97 -18.02
C SER A 38 -3.27 7.49 -17.65
N GLU A 39 -3.21 6.62 -18.66
CA GLU A 39 -2.98 5.18 -18.53
C GLU A 39 -1.47 4.91 -18.57
N ALA A 40 -0.87 4.69 -17.39
CA ALA A 40 0.58 4.66 -17.24
C ALA A 40 1.28 3.68 -18.20
N LEU A 41 0.70 2.50 -18.40
CA LEU A 41 1.27 1.46 -19.26
C LEU A 41 1.18 1.79 -20.76
N ASN A 42 0.47 2.85 -21.14
CA ASN A 42 0.46 3.36 -22.52
C ASN A 42 1.56 4.40 -22.78
N SER A 43 2.41 4.70 -21.78
CA SER A 43 3.48 5.68 -21.89
C SER A 43 4.53 5.30 -22.93
N ARG A 44 5.23 6.32 -23.44
CA ARG A 44 6.21 6.23 -24.54
C ARG A 44 7.24 5.11 -24.37
N TRP A 45 7.81 5.00 -23.17
CA TRP A 45 8.91 4.07 -22.89
C TRP A 45 8.44 2.66 -22.56
N VAL A 46 7.13 2.43 -22.41
CA VAL A 46 6.59 1.11 -22.09
C VAL A 46 6.51 0.27 -23.37
N PRO A 47 7.25 -0.84 -23.44
CA PRO A 47 7.30 -1.65 -24.65
C PRO A 47 5.99 -2.41 -24.88
N ASN A 48 5.68 -2.71 -26.14
CA ASN A 48 4.45 -3.41 -26.50
C ASN A 48 4.35 -4.80 -25.85
N SER A 49 5.49 -5.49 -25.71
CA SER A 49 5.59 -6.79 -25.03
C SER A 49 5.07 -6.74 -23.58
N LEU A 50 5.32 -5.63 -22.87
CA LEU A 50 4.84 -5.41 -21.50
C LEU A 50 3.35 -5.07 -21.49
N LYS A 51 2.85 -4.28 -22.44
CA LYS A 51 1.41 -4.00 -22.57
C LYS A 51 0.59 -5.28 -22.76
N VAL A 52 1.01 -6.13 -23.70
CA VAL A 52 0.38 -7.42 -23.98
C VAL A 52 0.38 -8.32 -22.73
N LEU A 53 1.52 -8.41 -22.02
CA LEU A 53 1.59 -9.18 -20.77
C LEU A 53 0.58 -8.68 -19.73
N VAL A 54 0.48 -7.37 -19.52
CA VAL A 54 -0.46 -6.83 -18.52
C VAL A 54 -1.91 -7.10 -18.90
N GLU A 55 -2.25 -7.01 -20.19
CA GLU A 55 -3.59 -7.34 -20.69
C GLU A 55 -3.94 -8.82 -20.47
N GLU A 56 -3.00 -9.73 -20.72
CA GLU A 56 -3.17 -11.15 -20.43
C GLU A 56 -3.42 -11.41 -18.94
N VAL A 57 -2.61 -10.80 -18.06
CA VAL A 57 -2.76 -10.93 -16.60
C VAL A 57 -4.12 -10.40 -16.16
N LYS A 58 -4.55 -9.23 -16.67
CA LYS A 58 -5.89 -8.66 -16.43
C LYS A 58 -7.00 -9.61 -16.86
N ARG A 59 -6.89 -10.24 -18.05
CA ARG A 59 -7.89 -11.19 -18.57
C ARG A 59 -8.03 -12.42 -17.67
N THR A 60 -6.92 -12.89 -17.09
CA THR A 60 -6.91 -14.01 -16.14
C THR A 60 -7.35 -13.64 -14.72
N LYS A 61 -7.66 -12.36 -14.46
CA LYS A 61 -8.07 -11.83 -13.15
C LYS A 61 -7.10 -12.16 -12.00
N GLN A 62 -5.81 -12.32 -12.31
CA GLN A 62 -4.81 -12.54 -11.28
C GLN A 62 -4.69 -11.26 -10.42
N PRO A 63 -4.53 -11.38 -9.09
CA PRO A 63 -4.44 -10.24 -8.17
C PRO A 63 -3.04 -9.59 -8.19
N ILE A 64 -2.60 -9.19 -9.40
CA ILE A 64 -1.30 -8.56 -9.65
C ILE A 64 -1.50 -7.09 -9.99
N ARG A 65 -0.76 -6.21 -9.29
CA ARG A 65 -0.72 -4.78 -9.56
C ARG A 65 0.59 -4.41 -10.25
N PHE A 66 0.46 -3.90 -11.46
CA PHE A 66 1.58 -3.28 -12.19
C PHE A 66 1.63 -1.77 -11.89
N LEU A 67 2.80 -1.26 -11.56
CA LEU A 67 3.06 0.18 -11.40
C LEU A 67 4.36 0.55 -12.12
N LEU A 68 4.36 1.71 -12.77
CA LEU A 68 5.60 2.37 -13.15
C LEU A 68 6.18 3.12 -11.96
N ILE A 69 7.50 3.07 -11.81
CA ILE A 69 8.24 3.81 -10.80
C ILE A 69 9.36 4.62 -11.45
N ALA A 70 9.78 5.69 -10.80
CA ALA A 70 10.94 6.47 -11.20
C ALA A 70 11.53 7.21 -9.99
N ASN A 71 12.80 7.54 -10.03
CA ASN A 71 13.46 8.42 -9.08
C ASN A 71 14.35 9.43 -9.83
N ASN A 72 15.18 10.17 -9.10
CA ASN A 72 16.07 11.18 -9.69
C ASN A 72 17.20 10.59 -10.56
N GLU A 73 17.45 9.29 -10.44
CA GLU A 73 18.49 8.56 -11.19
C GLU A 73 17.94 7.80 -12.41
N SER A 74 16.63 7.59 -12.52
CA SER A 74 16.01 6.79 -13.60
C SER A 74 16.32 7.28 -15.03
N HIS A 75 16.68 8.54 -15.22
CA HIS A 75 17.09 9.08 -16.53
C HIS A 75 18.60 9.02 -16.78
N LYS A 76 19.39 8.62 -15.78
CA LYS A 76 20.86 8.70 -15.79
C LYS A 76 21.54 7.34 -15.84
N ILE A 77 20.78 6.26 -15.74
CA ILE A 77 21.29 4.89 -15.62
C ILE A 77 20.89 4.04 -16.83
N ASP A 78 21.86 3.28 -17.36
CA ASP A 78 21.66 2.36 -18.49
C ASP A 78 21.18 0.97 -18.01
N HIS A 79 20.22 0.94 -17.09
CA HIS A 79 19.53 -0.28 -16.67
C HIS A 79 18.11 0.03 -16.23
N THR A 80 17.30 -1.01 -16.08
CA THR A 80 15.93 -0.91 -15.58
C THR A 80 15.79 -1.74 -14.32
N THR A 81 15.42 -1.09 -13.21
CA THR A 81 15.03 -1.78 -11.99
C THR A 81 13.63 -2.38 -12.15
N LEU A 82 13.53 -3.69 -11.90
CA LEU A 82 12.25 -4.39 -11.77
C LEU A 82 12.14 -4.94 -10.35
N LEU A 83 11.07 -4.59 -9.65
CA LEU A 83 10.79 -5.07 -8.31
C LEU A 83 9.52 -5.91 -8.32
N ILE A 84 9.59 -7.09 -7.72
CA ILE A 84 8.43 -7.96 -7.52
C ILE A 84 8.25 -8.18 -6.02
N TYR A 85 7.08 -7.84 -5.51
CA TYR A 85 6.67 -8.10 -4.14
C TYR A 85 5.54 -9.10 -4.16
N HIS A 86 5.74 -10.27 -3.54
CA HIS A 86 4.74 -11.33 -3.51
C HIS A 86 4.37 -11.73 -2.08
N GLN A 87 3.08 -11.73 -1.78
CA GLN A 87 2.54 -12.14 -0.49
C GLN A 87 2.56 -13.67 -0.38
N GLN A 88 3.09 -14.18 0.75
CA GLN A 88 2.96 -15.60 1.08
C GLN A 88 1.65 -15.87 1.82
N GLU A 89 1.09 -17.07 1.62
CA GLU A 89 -0.11 -17.48 2.36
C GLU A 89 0.17 -17.69 3.85
N GLY A 90 -0.81 -17.38 4.69
CA GLY A 90 -0.73 -17.55 6.14
C GLY A 90 -0.32 -16.28 6.89
N LEU A 91 0.33 -16.47 8.04
CA LEU A 91 0.82 -15.37 8.87
C LEU A 91 2.02 -14.69 8.20
N GLY A 92 1.86 -13.41 7.87
CA GLY A 92 2.93 -12.62 7.26
C GLY A 92 2.94 -11.19 7.76
N ASN A 93 4.10 -10.53 7.66
CA ASN A 93 4.26 -9.11 7.97
C ASN A 93 4.44 -8.27 6.69
N GLY A 94 4.04 -8.80 5.53
CA GLY A 94 4.16 -8.11 4.25
C GLY A 94 4.39 -9.04 3.08
N TYR A 95 5.24 -8.60 2.17
CA TYR A 95 5.55 -9.23 0.90
C TYR A 95 7.01 -9.63 0.85
N ARG A 96 7.31 -10.74 0.18
CA ARG A 96 8.68 -11.09 -0.18
C ARG A 96 9.11 -10.28 -1.40
N LYS A 97 10.18 -9.50 -1.25
CA LYS A 97 10.81 -8.72 -2.32
C LYS A 97 11.75 -9.60 -3.15
N GLN A 98 11.70 -9.42 -4.47
CA GLN A 98 12.73 -9.82 -5.42
C GLN A 98 13.06 -8.62 -6.31
N GLU A 99 14.35 -8.41 -6.57
CA GLU A 99 14.84 -7.28 -7.34
C GLU A 99 15.68 -7.76 -8.52
N PHE A 100 15.44 -7.15 -9.68
CA PHE A 100 16.13 -7.48 -10.92
C PHE A 100 16.71 -6.20 -11.53
N LYS A 101 17.99 -6.24 -11.90
CA LYS A 101 18.64 -5.17 -12.67
C LYS A 101 18.72 -5.57 -14.13
N LEU A 102 17.70 -5.16 -14.87
CA LEU A 102 17.54 -5.53 -16.28
C LEU A 102 18.43 -4.65 -17.16
N PRO A 103 18.99 -5.18 -18.27
CA PRO A 103 19.73 -4.36 -19.24
C PRO A 103 18.91 -3.20 -19.81
N ASN A 104 17.60 -3.35 -19.93
CA ASN A 104 16.64 -2.33 -20.36
C ASN A 104 15.20 -2.81 -20.11
N ILE A 105 14.23 -1.92 -20.31
CA ILE A 105 12.81 -2.17 -20.06
C ILE A 105 12.20 -3.26 -20.96
N GLU A 106 12.77 -3.54 -22.14
CA GLU A 106 12.30 -4.64 -23.01
C GLU A 106 12.43 -6.01 -22.35
N GLN A 107 13.38 -6.15 -21.42
CA GLN A 107 13.56 -7.38 -20.65
C GLN A 107 12.55 -7.55 -19.51
N ALA A 108 11.71 -6.54 -19.21
CA ALA A 108 10.74 -6.64 -18.12
C ALA A 108 9.69 -7.73 -18.39
N ALA A 109 9.04 -7.69 -19.55
CA ALA A 109 8.02 -8.68 -19.91
C ALA A 109 8.51 -10.15 -19.89
N PRO A 110 9.64 -10.52 -20.54
CA PRO A 110 10.13 -11.89 -20.48
C PRO A 110 10.56 -12.32 -19.07
N THR A 111 11.10 -11.39 -18.27
CA THR A 111 11.49 -11.68 -16.87
C THR A 111 10.25 -11.96 -16.02
N ILE A 112 9.21 -11.12 -16.13
CA ILE A 112 7.95 -11.31 -15.41
C ILE A 112 7.26 -12.62 -15.84
N ARG A 113 7.24 -12.94 -17.13
CA ARG A 113 6.67 -14.22 -17.62
C ARG A 113 7.37 -15.44 -17.01
N LYS A 114 8.70 -15.42 -16.94
CA LYS A 114 9.47 -16.50 -16.29
C LYS A 114 9.15 -16.61 -14.80
N TRP A 115 9.07 -15.47 -14.11
CA TRP A 115 8.71 -15.41 -12.70
C TRP A 115 7.31 -16.00 -12.47
N LEU A 116 6.32 -15.60 -13.28
CA LEU A 116 4.94 -16.12 -13.21
C LEU A 116 4.86 -17.63 -13.49
N SER A 117 5.78 -18.19 -14.28
CA SER A 117 5.83 -19.62 -14.56
C SER A 117 6.51 -20.43 -13.45
N GLY A 118 6.98 -19.79 -12.36
CA GLY A 118 7.78 -20.43 -11.31
C GLY A 118 9.23 -20.74 -11.70
N SER A 119 9.70 -20.27 -12.86
CA SER A 119 11.09 -20.44 -13.29
C SER A 119 11.98 -19.35 -12.67
N THR A 120 13.25 -19.67 -12.38
CA THR A 120 14.22 -18.66 -11.92
C THR A 120 14.54 -17.67 -13.05
N PRO A 121 14.18 -16.38 -12.92
CA PRO A 121 14.50 -15.39 -13.94
C PRO A 121 16.00 -15.05 -13.93
N LYS A 122 16.50 -14.47 -15.02
CA LYS A 122 17.85 -13.89 -15.06
C LYS A 122 17.83 -12.51 -14.39
N TYR A 123 19.02 -12.00 -14.09
CA TYR A 123 19.25 -10.63 -13.60
C TYR A 123 18.78 -10.32 -12.17
N GLU A 124 18.41 -11.35 -11.39
CA GLU A 124 18.11 -11.17 -9.97
C GLU A 124 19.37 -10.71 -9.23
N VAL A 125 19.21 -9.70 -8.38
CA VAL A 125 20.29 -9.16 -7.54
C VAL A 125 19.92 -9.31 -6.07
N LYS A 126 20.94 -9.58 -5.24
CA LYS A 126 20.80 -9.43 -3.79
C LYS A 126 20.93 -7.95 -3.45
N THR A 127 20.00 -7.43 -2.67
CA THR A 127 19.98 -6.02 -2.26
C THR A 127 20.06 -5.92 -0.74
N SER A 128 20.79 -4.91 -0.24
CA SER A 128 20.80 -4.52 1.18
C SER A 128 19.58 -3.64 1.51
N ALA A 129 19.17 -2.78 0.56
CA ALA A 129 18.03 -1.88 0.72
C ALA A 129 16.71 -2.66 0.71
N THR A 130 16.03 -2.62 1.85
CA THR A 130 14.86 -3.46 2.11
C THR A 130 13.53 -2.72 2.00
N ARG A 131 13.52 -1.39 2.14
CA ARG A 131 12.28 -0.60 2.19
C ARG A 131 12.14 0.33 0.98
N ASP A 132 10.98 0.31 0.35
CA ASP A 132 10.66 1.09 -0.84
C ASP A 132 9.38 1.89 -0.60
N ILE A 133 9.50 3.22 -0.55
CA ILE A 133 8.39 4.16 -0.39
C ILE A 133 7.94 4.65 -1.76
N LEU A 134 6.70 4.34 -2.14
CA LEU A 134 6.12 4.74 -3.42
C LEU A 134 5.18 5.92 -3.22
N VAL A 135 5.53 7.10 -3.71
CA VAL A 135 4.67 8.29 -3.69
C VAL A 135 3.96 8.44 -5.02
N CYS A 136 2.62 8.53 -5.01
CA CYS A 136 1.88 8.75 -6.25
C CYS A 136 2.06 10.18 -6.76
N THR A 137 2.68 10.35 -7.92
CA THR A 137 2.92 11.66 -8.55
C THR A 137 2.25 11.79 -9.94
N HIS A 138 1.34 10.87 -10.26
CA HIS A 138 0.81 10.66 -11.61
C HIS A 138 -0.24 11.72 -12.04
N GLY A 139 0.23 12.94 -12.32
CA GLY A 139 -0.62 14.09 -12.63
C GLY A 139 -1.50 13.98 -13.87
N SER A 140 -1.07 13.22 -14.88
CA SER A 140 -1.85 12.96 -16.10
C SER A 140 -3.04 12.04 -15.84
N HIS A 141 -3.03 11.27 -14.74
CA HIS A 141 -4.17 10.48 -14.29
C HIS A 141 -5.13 11.30 -13.43
N ASP A 142 -4.60 12.01 -12.43
CA ASP A 142 -5.40 12.90 -11.59
C ASP A 142 -4.57 14.09 -11.09
N MET A 143 -5.15 15.29 -11.16
CA MET A 143 -4.48 16.54 -10.81
C MET A 143 -4.02 16.60 -9.36
N CYS A 144 -4.74 15.95 -8.42
CA CYS A 144 -4.33 15.91 -7.01
C CYS A 144 -3.02 15.14 -6.81
N CYS A 145 -2.75 14.11 -7.64
CA CYS A 145 -1.47 13.39 -7.60
C CYS A 145 -0.30 14.32 -7.96
N ALA A 146 -0.47 15.19 -8.94
CA ALA A 146 0.57 16.17 -9.27
C ALA A 146 0.66 17.29 -8.24
N ARG A 147 -0.48 17.87 -7.85
CA ARG A 147 -0.56 19.03 -6.96
C ARG A 147 0.02 18.75 -5.58
N TYR A 148 -0.29 17.58 -5.01
CA TYR A 148 0.12 17.22 -3.65
C TYR A 148 1.25 16.19 -3.61
N GLY A 149 1.26 15.23 -4.54
CA GLY A 149 2.25 14.15 -4.56
C GLY A 149 3.64 14.61 -4.96
N ASN A 150 3.79 15.50 -5.97
CA ASN A 150 5.12 15.98 -6.38
C ASN A 150 5.84 16.78 -5.29
N PRO A 151 5.21 17.79 -4.64
CA PRO A 151 5.86 18.49 -3.54
C PRO A 151 6.18 17.55 -2.37
N PHE A 152 5.26 16.64 -2.03
CA PHE A 152 5.49 15.67 -0.96
C PHE A 152 6.69 14.77 -1.25
N TYR A 153 6.82 14.22 -2.47
CA TYR A 153 7.97 13.40 -2.86
C TYR A 153 9.30 14.14 -2.67
N TYR A 154 9.38 15.40 -3.10
CA TYR A 154 10.58 16.21 -2.97
C TYR A 154 11.00 16.38 -1.49
N HIS A 155 10.05 16.71 -0.63
CA HIS A 155 10.33 16.87 0.80
C HIS A 155 10.59 15.52 1.50
N ALA A 156 9.93 14.46 1.08
CA ALA A 156 10.11 13.12 1.62
C ALA A 156 11.51 12.56 1.34
N ASP A 157 12.07 12.81 0.15
CA ASP A 157 13.45 12.45 -0.23
C ASP A 157 14.48 13.15 0.69
N ALA A 158 14.29 14.45 0.94
CA ALA A 158 15.09 15.20 1.89
C ALA A 158 14.96 14.65 3.32
N THR A 159 13.72 14.41 3.78
CA THR A 159 13.46 13.85 5.12
C THR A 159 14.13 12.49 5.34
N ILE A 160 14.12 11.58 4.34
CA ILE A 160 14.81 10.28 4.43
C ILE A 160 16.32 10.50 4.59
N SER A 161 16.89 11.40 3.78
CA SER A 161 18.32 11.73 3.83
C SER A 161 18.72 12.35 5.17
N ASP A 162 17.94 13.31 5.68
CA ASP A 162 18.19 14.00 6.95
C ASP A 162 18.10 13.05 8.16
N LEU A 163 17.29 12.00 8.07
CA LEU A 163 17.17 10.96 9.09
C LEU A 163 18.27 9.88 8.99
N GLY A 164 19.12 9.91 7.96
CA GLY A 164 20.17 8.91 7.74
C GLY A 164 19.62 7.50 7.44
N LEU A 165 18.46 7.43 6.76
CA LEU A 165 17.79 6.17 6.46
C LEU A 165 18.25 5.59 5.11
N ASP A 166 19.53 5.27 4.99
CA ASP A 166 20.18 4.83 3.73
C ASP A 166 19.56 3.55 3.12
N GLU A 167 18.92 2.71 3.93
CA GLU A 167 18.27 1.47 3.49
C GLU A 167 16.83 1.67 2.98
N VAL A 168 16.36 2.94 2.93
CA VAL A 168 15.03 3.33 2.44
C VAL A 168 15.14 4.03 1.09
N ARG A 169 14.52 3.45 0.05
CA ARG A 169 14.42 4.09 -1.27
C ARG A 169 13.08 4.77 -1.44
N ILE A 170 13.08 5.97 -2.00
CA ILE A 170 11.84 6.66 -2.38
C ILE A 170 11.67 6.71 -3.90
N TRP A 171 10.46 6.40 -4.34
CA TRP A 171 10.08 6.35 -5.75
C TRP A 171 8.87 7.23 -5.99
N LYS A 172 8.92 7.99 -7.08
CA LYS A 172 7.70 8.43 -7.76
C LYS A 172 7.02 7.19 -8.32
N SER A 173 5.69 7.13 -8.23
CA SER A 173 4.91 6.00 -8.71
C SER A 173 3.73 6.45 -9.56
N SER A 174 3.44 5.66 -10.59
CA SER A 174 2.18 5.74 -11.33
C SER A 174 0.99 5.49 -10.41
N HIS A 175 -0.20 5.85 -10.89
CA HIS A 175 -1.37 5.86 -10.03
C HIS A 175 -1.71 4.48 -9.43
N PHE A 176 -1.88 4.43 -8.10
CA PHE A 176 -2.24 3.23 -7.34
C PHE A 176 -3.53 3.36 -6.51
N GLY A 177 -4.34 4.38 -6.78
CA GLY A 177 -5.60 4.62 -6.08
C GLY A 177 -5.46 5.58 -4.89
N GLY A 178 -6.57 6.25 -4.56
CA GLY A 178 -6.67 7.14 -3.41
C GLY A 178 -6.19 8.57 -3.66
N HIS A 179 -6.25 9.10 -4.89
CA HIS A 179 -5.87 10.48 -5.18
C HIS A 179 -6.68 11.54 -4.41
N ARG A 180 -7.90 11.20 -3.97
CA ARG A 180 -8.67 12.04 -3.03
C ARG A 180 -8.03 12.14 -1.64
N PHE A 181 -7.12 11.23 -1.31
CA PHE A 181 -6.31 11.29 -0.11
C PHE A 181 -4.89 11.74 -0.43
N ALA A 182 -4.65 12.50 -1.51
CA ALA A 182 -3.31 12.95 -1.83
C ALA A 182 -2.77 13.93 -0.76
N PRO A 183 -1.46 13.89 -0.45
CA PRO A 183 -0.46 12.97 -1.00
C PRO A 183 -0.59 11.55 -0.43
N THR A 184 -0.38 10.54 -1.28
CA THR A 184 -0.47 9.11 -0.92
C THR A 184 0.87 8.41 -1.08
N ALA A 185 1.11 7.43 -0.20
CA ALA A 185 2.28 6.56 -0.28
C ALA A 185 1.93 5.07 -0.07
N ILE A 186 2.74 4.19 -0.64
CA ILE A 186 2.82 2.77 -0.26
C ILE A 186 4.19 2.54 0.35
N ASP A 187 4.23 1.90 1.52
CA ASP A 187 5.46 1.48 2.19
C ASP A 187 5.65 -0.03 2.01
N LEU A 188 6.59 -0.40 1.14
CA LEU A 188 6.98 -1.78 0.85
C LEU A 188 8.27 -2.10 1.61
N PRO A 189 8.47 -3.36 2.06
CA PRO A 189 7.81 -4.57 1.61
C PRO A 189 6.53 -4.90 2.39
N GLU A 190 6.14 -4.10 3.38
CA GLU A 190 4.95 -4.40 4.19
C GLU A 190 3.66 -4.23 3.41
N GLY A 191 3.63 -3.31 2.44
CA GLY A 191 2.44 -2.97 1.66
C GLY A 191 1.44 -2.17 2.48
N ARG A 192 1.94 -1.26 3.33
CA ARG A 192 1.11 -0.33 4.12
C ARG A 192 0.78 0.89 3.27
N TYR A 193 -0.49 1.26 3.23
CA TYR A 193 -0.95 2.40 2.45
C TYR A 193 -1.22 3.59 3.35
N TYR A 194 -0.82 4.76 2.88
CA TYR A 194 -1.00 6.03 3.56
C TYR A 194 -1.59 7.08 2.62
N GLY A 195 -2.29 8.04 3.20
CA GLY A 195 -2.90 9.19 2.52
C GLY A 195 -2.94 10.40 3.45
N ALA A 196 -3.27 11.56 2.90
CA ALA A 196 -3.28 12.84 3.59
C ALA A 196 -1.97 13.11 4.36
N LEU A 197 -0.85 12.62 3.82
CA LEU A 197 0.45 12.71 4.48
C LEU A 197 0.94 14.15 4.56
N ASP A 198 1.62 14.43 5.67
CA ASP A 198 2.48 15.58 5.89
C ASP A 198 3.87 15.11 6.35
N GLN A 199 4.81 16.03 6.58
CA GLN A 199 6.17 15.66 6.95
C GLN A 199 6.27 15.03 8.35
N GLU A 200 5.45 15.46 9.30
CA GLU A 200 5.45 14.95 10.67
C GLU A 200 4.93 13.50 10.75
N SER A 201 3.80 13.24 10.10
CA SER A 201 3.26 11.88 9.99
C SER A 201 4.20 10.97 9.21
N PHE A 202 4.82 11.47 8.13
CA PHE A 202 5.79 10.71 7.36
C PHE A 202 7.03 10.34 8.18
N LYS A 203 7.60 11.29 8.93
CA LYS A 203 8.72 11.04 9.86
C LYS A 203 8.34 10.00 10.93
N SER A 204 7.14 10.11 11.50
CA SER A 204 6.62 9.16 12.49
C SER A 204 6.52 7.74 11.91
N ILE A 205 6.04 7.60 10.67
CA ILE A 205 5.95 6.32 9.94
C ILE A 205 7.34 5.75 9.61
N LEU A 206 8.27 6.59 9.15
CA LEU A 206 9.63 6.17 8.82
C LEU A 206 10.34 5.63 10.05
N MET A 207 10.26 6.36 11.16
CA MET A 207 10.95 6.04 12.41
C MET A 207 10.19 5.09 13.32
N ARG A 208 8.92 4.76 13.00
CA ARG A 208 7.99 4.01 13.86
C ARG A 208 7.98 4.54 15.30
N SER A 209 7.84 5.84 15.45
CA SER A 209 7.92 6.51 16.75
C SER A 209 7.01 7.74 16.80
N GLY A 210 6.86 8.32 17.99
CA GLY A 210 5.93 9.42 18.24
C GLY A 210 4.51 8.94 18.57
N ASP A 211 3.54 9.85 18.49
CA ASP A 211 2.15 9.56 18.82
C ASP A 211 1.49 8.67 17.77
N ILE A 212 1.13 7.44 18.16
CA ILE A 212 0.46 6.47 17.28
C ILE A 212 -0.89 6.99 16.76
N ASN A 213 -1.53 7.93 17.46
CA ASN A 213 -2.83 8.48 17.05
C ASN A 213 -2.76 9.28 15.73
N CYS A 214 -1.57 9.67 15.25
CA CYS A 214 -1.42 10.25 13.92
C CYS A 214 -1.99 9.32 12.82
N LEU A 215 -1.91 8.00 13.02
CA LEU A 215 -2.40 7.00 12.08
C LEU A 215 -3.93 7.02 11.90
N ASN A 216 -4.69 7.62 12.82
CA ASN A 216 -6.12 7.85 12.61
C ASN A 216 -6.41 8.70 11.37
N LYS A 217 -5.49 9.61 11.02
CA LYS A 217 -5.66 10.56 9.91
C LYS A 217 -5.05 10.06 8.61
N VAL A 218 -3.96 9.29 8.68
CA VAL A 218 -3.14 9.00 7.49
C VAL A 218 -3.14 7.53 7.08
N TYR A 219 -3.51 6.60 7.96
CA TYR A 219 -3.43 5.17 7.67
C TYR A 219 -4.62 4.67 6.84
N ARG A 220 -4.37 4.33 5.58
CA ARG A 220 -5.41 3.82 4.66
C ARG A 220 -5.70 2.34 4.86
N GLY A 221 -4.72 1.58 5.31
CA GLY A 221 -4.82 0.14 5.58
C GLY A 221 -3.65 -0.68 5.08
N TRP A 222 -3.69 -1.98 5.39
CA TRP A 222 -2.68 -2.96 4.97
C TRP A 222 -3.10 -3.71 3.71
N GLY A 223 -2.25 -3.68 2.69
CA GLY A 223 -2.48 -4.36 1.40
C GLY A 223 -2.61 -5.88 1.50
N ILE A 224 -2.19 -6.51 2.59
CA ILE A 224 -2.37 -7.96 2.81
C ILE A 224 -3.78 -8.32 3.32
N LEU A 225 -4.56 -7.32 3.75
CA LEU A 225 -5.90 -7.49 4.32
C LEU A 225 -7.00 -6.98 3.37
N PRO A 226 -8.15 -7.67 3.30
CA PRO A 226 -9.34 -7.13 2.63
C PRO A 226 -9.73 -5.76 3.19
N SER A 227 -10.23 -4.86 2.33
CA SER A 227 -10.48 -3.46 2.68
C SER A 227 -11.36 -3.27 3.92
N ALA A 228 -12.39 -4.10 4.11
CA ALA A 228 -13.22 -4.05 5.31
C ALA A 228 -12.43 -4.35 6.59
N MET A 229 -11.50 -5.29 6.56
CA MET A 229 -10.72 -5.70 7.74
C MET A 229 -9.64 -4.69 8.14
N GLN A 230 -9.30 -3.74 7.27
CA GLN A 230 -8.28 -2.73 7.58
C GLN A 230 -8.72 -1.82 8.74
N VAL A 231 -10.03 -1.61 8.95
CA VAL A 231 -10.51 -0.87 10.13
C VAL A 231 -10.26 -1.63 11.43
N LEU A 232 -10.46 -2.95 11.43
CA LEU A 232 -10.12 -3.81 12.57
C LEU A 232 -8.64 -3.73 12.89
N GLU A 233 -7.81 -3.77 11.85
CA GLU A 233 -6.38 -3.65 12.01
C GLU A 233 -5.97 -2.29 12.62
N ARG A 234 -6.57 -1.18 12.20
CA ARG A 234 -6.30 0.14 12.79
C ARG A 234 -6.61 0.17 14.29
N GLU A 235 -7.71 -0.43 14.74
CA GLU A 235 -8.02 -0.53 16.18
C GLU A 235 -6.93 -1.29 16.96
N LEU A 236 -6.34 -2.31 16.34
CA LEU A 236 -5.26 -3.07 16.95
C LEU A 236 -3.93 -2.29 16.92
N ILE A 237 -3.64 -1.54 15.86
CA ILE A 237 -2.51 -0.60 15.82
C ILE A 237 -2.59 0.39 16.98
N LEU A 238 -3.75 1.02 17.19
CA LEU A 238 -3.93 2.00 18.26
C LEU A 238 -3.80 1.38 19.66
N ARG A 239 -4.10 0.09 19.80
CA ARG A 239 -3.96 -0.65 21.05
C ARG A 239 -2.53 -1.10 21.33
N TYR A 240 -1.82 -1.58 20.32
CA TYR A 240 -0.48 -2.17 20.45
C TYR A 240 0.65 -1.18 20.15
N GLY A 241 0.33 0.01 19.63
CA GLY A 241 1.32 1.02 19.28
C GLY A 241 2.16 0.62 18.07
N TRP A 242 3.36 1.19 18.00
CA TRP A 242 4.30 0.95 16.91
C TRP A 242 4.81 -0.50 16.84
N ASP A 243 4.80 -1.24 17.95
CA ASP A 243 5.15 -2.66 18.00
C ASP A 243 4.31 -3.51 17.03
N TRP A 244 3.07 -3.08 16.73
CA TRP A 244 2.18 -3.78 15.79
C TRP A 244 2.83 -4.03 14.43
N PHE A 245 3.72 -3.14 13.99
CA PHE A 245 4.36 -3.23 12.68
C PHE A 245 5.41 -4.34 12.60
N ASP A 246 5.81 -4.94 13.73
CA ASP A 246 6.70 -6.11 13.77
C ASP A 246 5.93 -7.43 13.84
N TYR A 247 4.60 -7.40 13.85
CA TYR A 247 3.77 -8.59 14.04
C TYR A 247 3.47 -9.25 12.69
N LYS A 248 3.42 -10.58 12.67
CA LYS A 248 2.87 -11.32 11.53
C LYS A 248 1.37 -11.43 11.69
N VAL A 249 0.61 -11.18 10.64
CA VAL A 249 -0.84 -11.12 10.68
C VAL A 249 -1.46 -11.96 9.58
N ALA A 250 -2.59 -12.58 9.89
CA ALA A 250 -3.48 -13.24 8.94
C ALA A 250 -4.92 -12.83 9.27
N GLY A 251 -5.68 -12.45 8.25
CA GLY A 251 -7.08 -12.07 8.39
C GLY A 251 -7.99 -12.99 7.58
N LYS A 252 -9.15 -13.32 8.14
CA LYS A 252 -10.21 -14.03 7.41
C LYS A 252 -11.58 -13.44 7.72
N ILE A 253 -12.42 -13.34 6.69
CA ILE A 253 -13.85 -13.05 6.84
C ILE A 253 -14.55 -14.37 7.15
N ILE A 254 -15.23 -14.44 8.28
CA ILE A 254 -15.99 -15.61 8.74
C ILE A 254 -17.37 -15.62 8.10
N LYS A 255 -18.03 -14.46 8.12
CA LYS A 255 -19.39 -14.29 7.61
C LYS A 255 -19.58 -12.88 7.09
N GLN A 256 -20.36 -12.74 6.03
CA GLN A 256 -20.71 -11.45 5.46
C GLN A 256 -22.20 -11.47 5.12
N SER A 257 -22.92 -10.40 5.50
CA SER A 257 -24.33 -10.22 5.14
C SER A 257 -24.48 -9.94 3.64
N LEU A 258 -25.62 -10.30 3.06
CA LEU A 258 -25.89 -10.14 1.62
C LEU A 258 -25.89 -8.67 1.17
N ASP A 259 -26.28 -7.77 2.07
CA ASP A 259 -26.27 -6.31 1.85
C ASP A 259 -24.90 -5.67 2.12
N ASN A 260 -23.91 -6.47 2.53
CA ASN A 260 -22.58 -6.03 2.96
C ASN A 260 -22.59 -5.06 4.15
N CYS A 261 -23.70 -4.90 4.88
CA CYS A 261 -23.75 -4.01 6.03
C CYS A 261 -23.03 -4.57 7.26
N THR A 262 -22.86 -5.89 7.35
CA THR A 262 -22.22 -6.55 8.49
C THR A 262 -21.24 -7.63 8.04
N ILE A 263 -20.04 -7.61 8.61
CA ILE A 263 -18.96 -8.56 8.33
C ILE A 263 -18.42 -9.07 9.66
N GLU A 264 -18.44 -10.38 9.88
CA GLU A 264 -17.71 -11.02 10.98
C GLU A 264 -16.32 -11.41 10.49
N ALA A 265 -15.29 -10.92 11.17
CA ALA A 265 -13.90 -11.11 10.78
C ALA A 265 -13.06 -11.57 11.95
N GLU A 266 -12.08 -12.42 11.64
CA GLU A 266 -11.04 -12.84 12.58
C GLU A 266 -9.67 -12.37 12.09
N LEU A 267 -8.90 -11.80 13.02
CA LEU A 267 -7.53 -11.38 12.79
C LEU A 267 -6.64 -12.08 13.80
N THR A 268 -5.78 -12.95 13.28
CA THR A 268 -4.77 -13.67 14.06
C THR A 268 -3.43 -12.98 13.86
N PHE A 269 -2.67 -12.81 14.93
CA PHE A 269 -1.32 -12.27 14.85
C PHE A 269 -0.34 -12.98 15.78
N GLU A 270 0.92 -12.99 15.35
CA GLU A 270 2.08 -13.50 16.07
C GLU A 270 2.99 -12.34 16.45
N LYS A 271 3.26 -12.20 17.75
CA LYS A 271 4.27 -11.26 18.25
C LYS A 271 5.70 -11.78 17.98
N PRO A 272 6.74 -10.94 18.00
CA PRO A 272 8.14 -11.38 17.88
C PRO A 272 8.55 -12.44 18.91
N SER A 273 7.88 -12.48 20.06
CA SER A 273 8.08 -13.52 21.08
C SER A 273 7.55 -14.92 20.70
N GLY A 274 6.88 -15.06 19.55
CA GLY A 274 6.21 -16.28 19.10
C GLY A 274 4.85 -16.52 19.76
N CYS A 275 4.39 -15.59 20.60
CA CYS A 275 3.07 -15.64 21.22
C CYS A 275 1.98 -15.29 20.19
N LEU A 276 0.95 -16.14 20.08
CA LEU A 276 -0.15 -16.02 19.11
C LEU A 276 -1.43 -15.53 19.77
N TYR A 277 -2.15 -14.65 19.08
CA TYR A 277 -3.43 -14.07 19.52
C TYR A 277 -4.42 -14.04 18.38
N THR A 278 -5.69 -14.30 18.67
CA THR A 278 -6.78 -14.17 17.69
C THR A 278 -7.87 -13.28 18.24
N TYR A 279 -8.14 -12.20 17.51
CA TYR A 279 -9.29 -11.34 17.74
C TYR A 279 -10.40 -11.68 16.76
N GLN A 280 -11.63 -11.60 17.25
CA GLN A 280 -12.83 -11.63 16.42
C GLN A 280 -13.56 -10.30 16.60
N ALA A 281 -14.09 -9.76 15.51
CA ALA A 281 -14.88 -8.56 15.54
C ALA A 281 -16.01 -8.61 14.51
N ARG A 282 -17.05 -7.82 14.79
CA ARG A 282 -18.14 -7.55 13.85
C ARG A 282 -17.96 -6.16 13.28
N LEU A 283 -17.66 -6.07 11.99
CA LEU A 283 -17.53 -4.82 11.26
C LEU A 283 -18.92 -4.43 10.75
N VAL A 284 -19.34 -3.21 11.05
CA VAL A 284 -20.67 -2.70 10.68
C VAL A 284 -20.48 -1.49 9.81
N LYS A 285 -21.23 -1.41 8.70
CA LYS A 285 -21.23 -0.24 7.83
C LYS A 285 -21.62 1.00 8.65
N ASP A 286 -20.78 2.01 8.57
CA ASP A 286 -20.95 3.28 9.27
C ASP A 286 -21.55 4.29 8.30
N GLU A 287 -22.85 4.55 8.42
CA GLU A 287 -23.57 5.47 7.53
C GLU A 287 -23.13 6.93 7.72
N ILE A 288 -22.56 7.30 8.88
CA ILE A 288 -22.09 8.67 9.15
C ILE A 288 -20.75 8.91 8.44
N LYS A 289 -19.86 7.92 8.49
CA LYS A 289 -18.55 7.95 7.83
C LYS A 289 -18.62 7.60 6.34
N THR A 290 -19.68 6.90 5.92
CA THR A 290 -19.95 6.64 4.50
C THR A 290 -20.31 7.96 3.83
N LYS A 291 -19.53 8.36 2.82
CA LYS A 291 -19.74 9.62 2.09
C LYS A 291 -20.06 9.34 0.63
N GLU A 292 -20.95 10.16 0.07
CA GLU A 292 -21.15 10.29 -1.37
C GLU A 292 -20.40 11.53 -1.85
N LEU A 293 -19.42 11.35 -2.72
CA LEU A 293 -18.60 12.45 -3.24
C LEU A 293 -17.96 12.07 -4.58
N LYS A 294 -17.39 13.06 -5.28
CA LYS A 294 -16.65 12.83 -6.51
C LYS A 294 -15.33 12.12 -6.23
N GLY A 295 -15.20 10.90 -6.76
CA GLY A 295 -14.03 10.06 -6.52
C GLY A 295 -12.72 10.65 -7.02
N SER A 296 -12.74 11.35 -8.17
CA SER A 296 -11.58 11.95 -8.86
C SER A 296 -11.86 13.39 -9.31
N CYS A 297 -10.80 14.14 -9.67
CA CYS A 297 -10.95 15.53 -10.12
C CYS A 297 -11.76 15.64 -11.42
N ASN A 298 -11.74 14.59 -12.25
CA ASN A 298 -12.45 14.54 -13.52
C ASN A 298 -13.79 13.79 -13.41
N ALA A 299 -14.21 13.38 -12.21
CA ALA A 299 -15.46 12.66 -12.01
C ALA A 299 -16.66 13.56 -12.34
N THR A 300 -17.52 13.08 -13.24
CA THR A 300 -18.78 13.74 -13.61
C THR A 300 -19.92 13.37 -12.66
N LYS A 301 -19.81 12.24 -11.95
CA LYS A 301 -20.79 11.73 -10.99
C LYS A 301 -20.13 11.45 -9.65
N GLU A 302 -20.95 11.50 -8.61
CA GLU A 302 -20.54 11.10 -7.27
C GLU A 302 -20.56 9.57 -7.15
N SER A 303 -19.88 9.07 -6.12
CA SER A 303 -19.82 7.66 -5.79
C SER A 303 -19.87 7.49 -4.28
N VAL A 304 -20.52 6.43 -3.83
CA VAL A 304 -20.61 6.10 -2.40
C VAL A 304 -19.34 5.38 -1.96
N PHE A 305 -18.64 5.95 -0.99
CA PHE A 305 -17.47 5.35 -0.35
C PHE A 305 -17.87 4.80 1.01
N ALA A 306 -18.31 3.53 1.01
CA ALA A 306 -18.70 2.82 2.22
C ALA A 306 -17.55 2.74 3.22
N LYS A 307 -17.86 3.05 4.47
CA LYS A 307 -16.96 2.90 5.62
C LYS A 307 -17.55 1.91 6.60
N TYR A 308 -16.67 1.27 7.37
CA TYR A 308 -17.04 0.33 8.41
C TYR A 308 -16.47 0.82 9.74
N GLY A 309 -17.22 0.59 10.82
CA GLY A 309 -16.74 0.66 12.18
C GLY A 309 -16.55 -0.73 12.78
N VAL A 310 -15.76 -0.83 13.84
CA VAL A 310 -15.56 -2.07 14.59
C VAL A 310 -16.56 -2.13 15.73
N ALA A 311 -17.43 -3.14 15.73
CA ALA A 311 -18.29 -3.51 16.84
C ALA A 311 -17.80 -4.83 17.47
N ASN A 312 -17.90 -4.93 18.80
CA ASN A 312 -17.63 -6.17 19.54
C ASN A 312 -16.24 -6.80 19.26
N LEU A 313 -15.17 -6.04 19.48
CA LEU A 313 -13.80 -6.54 19.36
C LEU A 313 -13.40 -7.38 20.58
N ASN A 314 -13.31 -8.70 20.40
CA ASN A 314 -13.02 -9.65 21.48
C ASN A 314 -11.76 -10.46 21.18
N LEU A 315 -10.91 -10.67 22.19
CA LEU A 315 -9.83 -11.65 22.15
C LEU A 315 -10.44 -13.04 22.39
N ILE A 316 -10.42 -13.91 21.38
CA ILE A 316 -11.07 -15.23 21.45
C ILE A 316 -10.10 -16.37 21.70
N ALA A 317 -8.81 -16.18 21.38
CA ALA A 317 -7.77 -17.16 21.66
C ALA A 317 -6.42 -16.48 21.93
N SER A 318 -5.65 -17.09 22.84
CA SER A 318 -4.23 -16.78 23.01
C SER A 318 -3.45 -18.06 23.24
N LYS A 319 -2.30 -18.19 22.58
CA LYS A 319 -1.36 -19.28 22.80
C LYS A 319 -0.02 -18.66 23.14
N VAL A 320 0.33 -18.78 24.42
CA VAL A 320 1.58 -18.24 24.98
C VAL A 320 2.68 -19.28 24.73
N SER A 321 3.76 -18.87 24.07
CA SER A 321 4.96 -19.73 23.93
C SER A 321 5.57 -19.97 25.32
N ALA A 322 6.09 -21.16 25.59
CA ALA A 322 6.71 -21.50 26.87
C ALA A 322 7.89 -20.56 27.24
N TYR A 323 8.48 -19.89 26.24
CA TYR A 323 9.54 -18.88 26.40
C TYR A 323 9.02 -17.46 26.75
N CYS A 324 7.72 -17.19 26.62
CA CYS A 324 7.10 -15.90 27.01
C CYS A 324 6.86 -15.79 28.54
N ALA A 325 7.13 -16.84 29.32
CA ALA A 325 6.69 -16.99 30.72
C ALA A 325 7.77 -16.69 31.79
N LEU A 326 8.71 -15.77 31.53
CA LEU A 326 9.62 -15.27 32.56
C LEU A 326 9.58 -13.74 32.61
N PRO A 327 8.96 -13.14 33.64
CA PRO A 327 9.31 -11.78 34.02
C PRO A 327 10.68 -11.83 34.69
N SER A 328 11.65 -11.10 34.15
CA SER A 328 12.86 -10.72 34.88
C SER A 328 12.44 -9.97 36.14
N ARG A 329 12.83 -10.51 37.31
CA ARG A 329 12.68 -9.87 38.63
C ARG A 329 13.47 -8.58 38.72
#